data_AF-A0A644W7T6-F1
#
_entry.id   AF-A0A644W7T6-F1
#
_cell.length_a   1.000
_cell.length_b   1.000
_cell.length_c   1.000
_cell.angle_alpha   90.00
_cell.angle_beta   90.00
_cell.angle_gamma   90.00
#
_symmetry.space_group_name_H-M   'P 1'
#
loop_
_entity.id
_entity.type
_entity.pdbx_description
1 polymer ?
#
loop_
_entity_poly.entity_id
_entity_poly.type
_entity_poly.pdbx_seq_one_letter_code
_entity_poly.pdbx_strand_id
1 'polypeptide(L)'
;MRYSKELKDSIIAKMLPPNNQSLTQIEQETGVPEGTLKLWRKRIREKGFAAPAGEQESEQWSTRDKFLIVVETSTLSEIELAEYCRKKGLYVEQVKSWQDNCMQANGGVAQELALSQRREKEIEKELKQVRKELQRKESALAETAALLVLRKNIQAIWGPKDEEV
;
A
#
# COMPACT_ATOMS: atom_id res chain seq x y z
N MET A 1 18.86 22.44 -16.53
CA MET A 1 18.16 23.53 -17.25
C MET A 1 17.29 24.31 -16.27
N ARG A 2 17.33 25.64 -16.30
CA ARG A 2 16.41 26.51 -15.54
C ARG A 2 15.31 26.98 -16.50
N TYR A 3 14.07 26.60 -16.22
CA TYR A 3 12.91 27.13 -16.94
C TYR A 3 12.59 28.54 -16.46
N SER A 4 12.14 29.41 -17.35
CA SER A 4 11.70 30.77 -16.99
C SER A 4 10.48 30.69 -16.06
N LYS A 5 10.33 31.69 -15.19
CA LYS A 5 9.21 31.75 -14.25
C LYS A 5 7.87 31.83 -14.99
N GLU A 6 7.81 32.62 -16.05
CA GLU A 6 6.64 32.80 -16.91
C GLU A 6 6.19 31.49 -17.58
N LEU A 7 7.13 30.71 -18.12
CA LEU A 7 6.82 29.41 -18.73
C LEU A 7 6.34 28.40 -17.69
N LYS A 8 6.93 28.42 -16.50
CA LYS A 8 6.47 27.56 -15.42
C LYS A 8 5.06 27.94 -14.98
N ASP A 9 4.78 29.22 -14.77
CA ASP A 9 3.47 29.67 -14.29
C ASP A 9 2.36 29.40 -15.33
N SER A 10 2.65 29.54 -16.63
CA SER A 10 1.69 29.20 -17.69
C SER A 10 1.39 27.69 -17.76
N ILE A 11 2.41 26.85 -17.59
CA ILE A 11 2.26 25.39 -17.52
C ILE A 11 1.46 24.98 -16.26
N ILE A 12 1.69 25.65 -15.14
CA ILE A 12 0.94 25.42 -13.91
C ILE A 12 -0.55 25.77 -14.10
N ALA A 13 -0.85 26.88 -14.77
CA ALA A 13 -2.23 27.26 -15.09
C ALA A 13 -2.94 26.25 -16.02
N LYS A 14 -2.18 25.54 -16.87
CA LYS A 14 -2.70 24.44 -17.70
C LYS A 14 -3.00 23.17 -16.90
N MET A 15 -2.20 22.87 -15.87
CA MET A 15 -2.38 21.71 -14.97
C MET A 15 -3.50 21.86 -13.95
N LEU A 16 -3.95 23.09 -13.70
CA LEU A 16 -4.95 23.40 -12.68
C LEU A 16 -6.36 23.58 -13.29
N PRO A 17 -7.42 23.46 -12.47
CA PRO A 17 -8.75 23.86 -12.87
C PRO A 17 -8.76 25.34 -13.32
N PRO A 18 -9.47 25.69 -14.41
CA PRO A 18 -10.43 24.87 -15.14
C PRO A 18 -9.85 23.98 -16.25
N ASN A 19 -8.58 24.14 -16.63
CA ASN A 19 -8.01 23.52 -17.82
C ASN A 19 -7.74 22.02 -17.65
N ASN A 20 -7.14 21.61 -16.52
CA ASN A 20 -6.84 20.21 -16.18
C ASN A 20 -6.15 19.41 -17.32
N GLN A 21 -5.25 20.03 -18.08
CA GLN A 21 -4.60 19.37 -19.22
C GLN A 21 -3.70 18.20 -18.77
N SER A 22 -3.63 17.13 -19.59
CA SER A 22 -2.77 15.97 -19.31
C SER A 22 -1.28 16.33 -19.43
N LEU A 23 -0.42 15.57 -18.74
CA LEU A 23 1.02 15.83 -18.79
C LEU A 23 1.59 15.54 -20.18
N THR A 24 1.11 14.48 -20.82
CA THR A 24 1.41 14.14 -22.22
C THR A 24 1.05 15.27 -23.18
N GLN A 25 -0.12 15.90 -23.04
CA GLN A 25 -0.52 17.02 -23.89
C GLN A 25 0.37 18.25 -23.63
N ILE A 26 0.65 18.57 -22.37
CA ILE A 26 1.54 19.68 -22.01
C ILE A 26 2.96 19.44 -22.53
N GLU A 27 3.47 18.21 -22.46
CA GLU A 27 4.77 17.83 -22.99
C GLU A 27 4.83 18.03 -24.50
N GLN A 28 3.81 17.60 -25.24
CA GLN A 28 3.71 17.82 -26.69
C GLN A 28 3.65 19.31 -27.05
N GLU A 29 2.91 20.12 -26.28
CA GLU A 29 2.75 21.55 -26.55
C GLU A 29 3.98 22.39 -26.16
N THR A 30 4.67 22.01 -25.09
CA THR A 30 5.73 22.86 -24.48
C THR A 30 7.13 22.30 -24.62
N GLY A 31 7.28 21.03 -25.02
CA GLY A 31 8.55 20.32 -25.07
C GLY A 31 9.19 20.09 -23.70
N VAL A 32 8.47 20.36 -22.61
CA VAL A 32 8.97 20.14 -21.25
C VAL A 32 8.81 18.66 -20.90
N PRO A 33 9.90 17.96 -20.51
CA PRO A 33 9.84 16.54 -20.21
C PRO A 33 8.84 16.20 -19.12
N GLU A 34 8.12 15.10 -19.29
CA GLU A 34 7.06 14.65 -18.39
C GLU A 34 7.52 14.55 -16.93
N GLY A 35 8.77 14.13 -16.68
CA GLY A 35 9.36 14.06 -15.34
C GLY A 35 9.42 15.40 -14.61
N THR A 36 9.66 16.50 -15.35
CA THR A 36 9.65 17.87 -14.79
C THR A 36 8.23 18.31 -14.47
N LEU A 37 7.29 18.00 -15.36
CA LEU A 37 5.87 18.30 -15.18
C LEU A 37 5.29 17.56 -13.96
N LYS A 38 5.65 16.28 -13.76
CA LYS A 38 5.33 15.47 -12.58
C LYS A 38 5.84 16.12 -11.29
N LEU A 39 7.07 16.63 -11.29
CA LEU A 39 7.67 17.31 -10.13
C LEU A 39 6.93 18.62 -9.77
N TRP A 40 6.56 19.42 -10.78
CA TRP A 40 5.81 20.65 -10.54
C TRP A 40 4.41 20.36 -10.01
N ARG A 41 3.70 19.39 -10.60
CA ARG A 41 2.40 18.91 -10.10
C ARG A 41 2.47 18.46 -8.64
N LYS A 42 3.49 17.70 -8.26
CA LYS A 42 3.71 17.29 -6.86
C LYS A 42 3.83 18.49 -5.92
N ARG A 43 4.65 19.48 -6.28
CA ARG A 43 4.84 20.71 -5.48
C ARG A 43 3.59 21.58 -5.38
N ILE A 44 2.72 21.53 -6.39
CA ILE A 44 1.44 22.25 -6.40
C ILE A 44 0.44 21.56 -5.46
N ARG A 45 0.41 20.23 -5.47
CA ARG A 45 -0.40 19.42 -4.54
C ARG A 45 0.04 19.59 -3.08
N GLU A 46 1.36 19.63 -2.83
CA GLU A 46 1.92 19.93 -1.51
C GLU A 46 1.48 21.32 -0.98
N LYS A 47 1.17 22.26 -1.88
CA LYS A 47 0.64 23.59 -1.54
C LYS A 47 -0.89 23.64 -1.41
N GLY A 48 -1.57 22.50 -1.47
CA GLY A 48 -3.02 22.40 -1.27
C GLY A 48 -3.87 22.61 -2.52
N PHE A 49 -3.27 22.70 -3.71
CA PHE A 49 -4.02 22.85 -4.96
C PHE A 49 -4.36 21.48 -5.59
N ALA A 50 -5.61 21.33 -6.04
CA ALA A 50 -6.06 20.15 -6.77
C ALA A 50 -5.57 20.20 -8.22
N ALA A 51 -4.49 19.47 -8.53
CA ALA A 51 -3.95 19.30 -9.89
C ALA A 51 -4.18 17.86 -10.35
N PRO A 52 -5.33 17.54 -10.97
CA PRO A 52 -5.65 16.18 -11.41
C PRO A 52 -4.73 15.73 -12.54
N ALA A 53 -4.51 14.43 -12.63
CA ALA A 53 -3.74 13.82 -13.69
C ALA A 53 -4.72 13.38 -14.78
N GLY A 54 -4.58 13.88 -16.00
CA GLY A 54 -5.50 13.61 -17.11
C GLY A 54 -5.21 12.30 -17.85
N GLU A 55 -4.78 11.23 -17.19
CA GLU A 55 -4.45 9.95 -17.84
C GLU A 55 -5.21 8.78 -17.22
N GLN A 56 -5.84 7.96 -18.06
CA GLN A 56 -6.53 6.73 -17.66
C GLN A 56 -5.55 5.72 -17.06
N GLU A 57 -5.38 5.72 -15.75
CA GLU A 57 -5.03 4.53 -14.99
C GLU A 57 -5.54 4.71 -13.55
N SER A 58 -6.18 3.67 -13.03
CA SER A 58 -6.99 3.62 -11.81
C SER A 58 -6.26 4.01 -10.51
N GLU A 59 -4.95 4.26 -10.57
CA GLU A 59 -4.08 4.64 -9.46
C GLU A 59 -3.93 6.15 -9.23
N GLN A 60 -4.52 7.01 -10.07
CA GLN A 60 -4.27 8.46 -9.99
C GLN A 60 -5.04 9.22 -8.91
N TRP A 61 -6.08 8.61 -8.34
CA TRP A 61 -6.94 9.24 -7.35
C TRP A 61 -6.60 8.72 -5.96
N SER A 62 -6.11 9.60 -5.09
CA SER A 62 -5.87 9.23 -3.69
C SER A 62 -7.20 8.89 -3.00
N THR A 63 -7.15 8.13 -1.90
CA THR A 63 -8.35 7.84 -1.09
C THR A 63 -9.09 9.10 -0.68
N ARG A 64 -8.34 10.19 -0.42
CA ARG A 64 -8.90 11.50 -0.10
C ARG A 64 -9.62 12.14 -1.30
N ASP A 65 -9.05 12.05 -2.50
CA ASP A 65 -9.68 12.62 -3.70
C ASP A 65 -10.95 11.84 -4.07
N LYS A 66 -10.91 10.51 -3.98
CA LYS A 66 -12.08 9.65 -4.17
C LYS A 66 -13.20 10.03 -3.21
N PHE A 67 -12.87 10.23 -1.94
CA PHE A 67 -13.84 10.68 -0.93
C PHE A 67 -14.44 12.05 -1.25
N LEU A 68 -13.62 13.03 -1.64
CA LEU A 68 -14.11 14.37 -2.03
C LEU A 68 -15.07 14.29 -3.22
N ILE A 69 -14.72 13.51 -4.25
CA ILE A 69 -15.57 13.31 -5.43
C ILE A 69 -16.90 12.67 -5.03
N VAL A 70 -16.89 11.66 -4.14
CA VAL A 70 -18.11 11.04 -3.62
C VAL A 70 -19.00 12.05 -2.90
N VAL A 71 -18.41 12.93 -2.08
CA VAL A 71 -19.15 13.99 -1.38
C VAL A 71 -19.73 15.01 -2.35
N GLU A 72 -18.93 15.51 -3.30
CA GLU A 72 -19.35 16.49 -4.31
C GLU A 72 -20.48 15.95 -5.21
N THR A 73 -20.45 14.66 -5.51
CA THR A 73 -21.42 14.02 -6.42
C THR A 73 -22.65 13.46 -5.71
N SER A 74 -22.69 13.49 -4.37
CA SER A 74 -23.76 12.87 -3.57
C SER A 74 -25.16 13.45 -3.82
N THR A 75 -25.24 14.73 -4.21
CA THR A 75 -26.52 15.44 -4.47
C THR A 75 -26.81 15.63 -5.95
N LEU A 76 -25.92 15.17 -6.84
CA LEU A 76 -26.08 15.39 -8.28
C LEU A 76 -27.06 14.38 -8.88
N SER A 77 -27.88 14.85 -9.82
CA SER A 77 -28.67 13.99 -10.69
C SER A 77 -27.78 13.21 -11.65
N GLU A 78 -28.31 12.16 -12.31
CA GLU A 78 -27.52 11.35 -13.25
C GLU A 78 -26.96 12.18 -14.43
N ILE A 79 -27.68 13.20 -14.86
CA ILE A 79 -27.26 14.11 -15.94
C ILE A 79 -26.08 14.96 -15.46
N GLU A 80 -26.20 15.58 -14.30
CA GLU A 80 -25.15 16.41 -13.70
C GLU A 80 -23.90 15.58 -13.35
N LEU A 81 -24.10 14.34 -12.90
CA LEU A 81 -23.02 13.39 -12.65
C LEU A 81 -22.27 13.06 -13.94
N ALA A 82 -22.97 12.80 -15.04
CA ALA A 82 -22.34 12.54 -16.33
C ALA A 82 -21.56 13.76 -16.84
N GLU A 83 -22.09 14.97 -16.68
CA GLU A 83 -21.38 16.21 -17.00
C GLU A 83 -20.15 16.43 -16.12
N TYR A 84 -20.27 16.22 -14.82
CA TYR A 84 -19.17 16.30 -13.87
C TYR A 84 -18.06 15.32 -14.25
N CYS A 85 -18.43 14.08 -14.57
CA CYS A 85 -17.51 13.03 -14.99
C CYS A 85 -16.76 13.42 -16.27
N ARG A 86 -17.45 13.93 -17.28
CA ARG A 86 -16.82 14.44 -18.53
C ARG A 86 -15.84 15.57 -18.26
N LYS A 87 -16.18 16.53 -17.39
CA LYS A 87 -15.31 17.66 -17.02
C LYS A 87 -14.07 17.25 -16.24
N LYS A 88 -14.16 16.17 -15.46
CA LYS A 88 -13.10 15.69 -14.55
C LYS A 88 -12.30 14.51 -15.11
N GLY A 89 -12.67 14.00 -16.29
CA GLY A 89 -12.03 12.82 -16.89
C GLY A 89 -12.33 11.53 -16.11
N LEU A 90 -13.53 11.43 -15.54
CA LEU A 90 -13.99 10.28 -14.76
C LEU A 90 -15.05 9.50 -15.55
N TYR A 91 -15.19 8.22 -15.23
CA TYR A 91 -16.34 7.42 -15.66
C TYR A 91 -17.40 7.39 -14.57
N VAL A 92 -18.68 7.43 -14.97
CA VAL A 92 -19.81 7.42 -14.05
C VAL A 92 -19.78 6.17 -13.17
N GLU A 93 -19.42 5.03 -13.77
CA GLU A 93 -19.29 3.74 -13.10
C GLU A 93 -18.23 3.77 -11.98
N GLN A 94 -17.14 4.53 -12.17
CA GLN A 94 -16.10 4.68 -11.14
C GLN A 94 -16.62 5.45 -9.93
N VAL A 95 -17.33 6.55 -10.17
CA VAL A 95 -17.90 7.36 -9.09
C VAL A 95 -18.97 6.58 -8.33
N LYS A 96 -19.85 5.85 -9.04
CA LYS A 96 -20.85 4.96 -8.43
C LYS A 96 -20.17 3.87 -7.58
N SER A 97 -19.12 3.23 -8.09
CA SER A 97 -18.33 2.26 -7.32
C SER A 97 -17.72 2.87 -6.05
N TRP A 98 -17.22 4.10 -6.09
CA TRP A 98 -16.68 4.76 -4.90
C TRP A 98 -17.78 5.16 -3.89
N GLN A 99 -18.95 5.59 -4.37
CA GLN A 99 -20.12 5.85 -3.52
C GLN A 99 -20.54 4.56 -2.79
N ASP A 100 -20.64 3.44 -3.51
CA ASP A 100 -20.97 2.13 -2.95
C ASP A 100 -19.95 1.68 -1.92
N ASN A 101 -18.65 1.80 -2.23
CA ASN A 101 -17.58 1.49 -1.29
C ASN A 101 -17.65 2.37 -0.04
N CYS A 102 -17.95 3.67 -0.17
CA CYS A 102 -18.13 4.56 0.97
C CYS A 102 -19.33 4.18 1.84
N MET A 103 -20.45 3.77 1.24
CA MET A 103 -21.62 3.29 1.98
C MET A 103 -21.35 1.97 2.70
N GLN A 104 -20.60 1.07 2.06
CA GLN A 104 -20.29 -0.26 2.60
C GLN A 104 -19.10 -0.27 3.57
N ALA A 105 -18.24 0.75 3.53
CA ALA A 105 -17.01 0.81 4.32
C ALA A 105 -17.24 0.63 5.83
N ASN A 106 -18.38 1.06 6.37
CA ASN A 106 -18.68 0.89 7.80
C ASN A 106 -19.52 -0.37 8.10
N GLY A 107 -20.03 -1.06 7.08
CA GLY A 107 -21.00 -2.17 7.21
C GLY A 107 -20.42 -3.48 7.74
N GLY A 108 -19.10 -3.59 7.90
CA GLY A 108 -18.44 -4.82 8.36
C GLY A 108 -17.15 -4.63 9.16
N VAL A 109 -16.63 -3.41 9.27
CA VAL A 109 -15.30 -3.14 9.88
C VAL A 109 -15.23 -3.58 11.33
N ALA A 110 -16.29 -3.39 12.12
CA ALA A 110 -16.28 -3.84 13.52
C ALA A 110 -16.23 -5.38 13.64
N GLN A 111 -16.94 -6.09 12.76
CA GLN A 111 -16.96 -7.55 12.75
C GLN A 111 -15.66 -8.13 12.20
N GLU A 112 -15.12 -7.54 11.12
CA GLU A 112 -13.87 -7.95 10.52
C GLU A 112 -12.67 -7.69 11.45
N LEU A 113 -12.65 -6.53 12.14
CA LEU A 113 -11.66 -6.23 13.16
C LEU A 113 -11.72 -7.23 14.32
N ALA A 114 -12.93 -7.55 14.80
CA ALA A 114 -13.12 -8.54 15.86
C ALA A 114 -12.66 -9.95 15.43
N LEU A 115 -12.92 -10.35 14.19
CA LEU A 115 -12.43 -11.62 13.63
C LEU A 115 -10.91 -11.63 13.47
N SER A 116 -10.32 -10.53 12.99
CA SER A 116 -8.87 -10.38 12.85
C SER A 116 -8.17 -10.50 14.21
N GLN A 117 -8.68 -9.82 15.24
CA GLN A 117 -8.15 -9.90 16.60
C GLN A 117 -8.25 -11.31 17.19
N ARG A 118 -9.29 -12.08 16.86
CA ARG A 118 -9.40 -13.49 17.29
C ARG A 118 -8.33 -14.35 16.62
N ARG A 119 -8.16 -14.21 15.30
CA ARG A 119 -7.12 -14.91 14.54
C ARG A 119 -5.72 -14.58 15.05
N GLU A 120 -5.43 -13.31 15.33
CA GLU A 120 -4.14 -12.89 15.89
C GLU A 120 -3.87 -13.57 17.24
N LYS A 121 -4.88 -13.65 18.12
CA LYS A 121 -4.74 -14.34 19.42
C LYS A 121 -4.53 -15.85 19.28
N GLU A 122 -5.15 -16.48 18.29
CA GLU A 122 -4.95 -17.91 17.99
C GLU A 122 -3.52 -18.16 17.50
N ILE A 123 -3.06 -17.37 16.54
CA ILE A 123 -1.68 -17.42 16.02
C ILE A 123 -0.66 -17.19 17.15
N GLU A 124 -0.91 -16.23 18.04
CA GLU A 124 -0.01 -15.97 19.17
C GLU A 124 0.09 -17.16 20.13
N LYS A 125 -1.02 -17.87 20.37
CA LYS A 125 -1.05 -19.08 21.19
C LYS A 125 -0.28 -20.22 20.53
N GLU A 126 -0.52 -20.46 19.25
CA GLU A 126 0.19 -21.48 18.47
C GLU A 126 1.69 -21.20 18.46
N LEU A 127 2.08 -19.95 18.21
CA LEU A 127 3.48 -19.54 18.19
C LEU A 127 4.16 -19.75 19.56
N LYS A 128 3.47 -19.47 20.67
CA LYS A 128 3.97 -19.78 22.03
C LYS A 128 4.13 -21.29 22.25
N GLN A 129 3.17 -22.08 21.79
CA GLN A 129 3.22 -23.54 21.92
C GLN A 129 4.37 -24.14 21.12
N VAL A 130 4.49 -23.76 19.85
CA VAL A 130 5.56 -24.19 18.94
C VAL A 130 6.93 -23.80 19.50
N ARG A 131 7.09 -22.58 20.03
CA ARG A 131 8.35 -22.15 20.67
C ARG A 131 8.73 -23.01 21.87
N LYS A 132 7.78 -23.37 22.73
CA LYS A 132 8.04 -24.25 23.89
C LYS A 132 8.44 -25.65 23.45
N GLU A 133 7.79 -26.20 22.44
CA GLU A 133 8.13 -27.51 21.90
C GLU A 133 9.50 -27.51 21.25
N LEU A 134 9.84 -26.46 20.51
CA LEU A 134 11.17 -26.28 19.93
C LEU A 134 12.24 -26.28 21.02
N GLN A 135 12.06 -25.47 22.07
CA GLN A 135 13.01 -25.38 23.18
C GLN A 135 13.23 -26.73 23.88
N ARG A 136 12.16 -27.51 24.10
CA ARG A 136 12.26 -28.85 24.69
C ARG A 136 13.00 -29.84 23.79
N LYS A 137 12.78 -29.76 22.48
CA LYS A 137 13.49 -30.60 21.50
C LYS A 137 14.97 -30.23 21.41
N GLU A 138 15.28 -28.94 21.43
CA GLU A 138 16.66 -28.44 21.46
C GLU A 138 17.39 -28.84 22.74
N SER A 139 16.74 -28.79 23.91
CA SER A 139 17.36 -29.23 25.17
C SER A 139 17.65 -30.73 25.17
N ALA A 140 16.71 -31.57 24.73
CA ALA A 140 16.93 -33.01 24.60
C ALA A 140 18.04 -33.34 23.58
N LEU A 141 18.10 -32.58 22.48
CA LEU A 141 19.17 -32.71 21.49
C LEU A 141 20.54 -32.30 22.07
N ALA A 142 20.59 -31.22 22.86
CA ALA A 142 21.82 -30.80 23.54
C ALA A 142 22.29 -31.82 24.59
N GLU A 143 21.37 -32.39 25.36
CA GLU A 143 21.68 -33.45 26.35
C GLU A 143 22.23 -34.70 25.66
N THR A 144 21.61 -35.16 24.57
CA THR A 144 22.11 -36.32 23.81
C THR A 144 23.47 -36.04 23.17
N ALA A 145 23.69 -34.84 22.62
CA ALA A 145 25.00 -34.43 22.11
C ALA A 145 26.06 -34.42 23.22
N ALA A 146 25.74 -33.92 24.41
CA ALA A 146 26.64 -33.92 25.57
C ALA A 146 27.02 -35.36 26.00
N LEU A 147 26.04 -36.28 26.05
CA LEU A 147 26.29 -37.69 26.36
C LEU A 147 27.20 -38.36 25.31
N LEU A 148 27.01 -38.06 24.02
CA LEU A 148 27.88 -38.56 22.96
C LEU A 148 29.31 -38.05 23.08
N VAL A 149 29.49 -36.76 23.40
CA VAL A 149 30.82 -36.17 23.65
C VAL A 149 31.48 -36.81 24.86
N LEU A 150 30.76 -37.00 25.96
CA LEU A 150 31.29 -37.66 27.16
C LEU A 150 31.70 -39.11 26.87
N ARG A 151 30.88 -39.88 26.14
CA ARG A 151 31.21 -41.26 25.73
C ARG A 151 32.50 -41.28 24.90
N LYS A 152 32.64 -40.37 23.94
CA LYS A 152 33.85 -40.24 23.10
C LYS A 152 35.08 -39.91 23.95
N ASN A 153 34.96 -39.00 24.91
CA ASN A 153 36.07 -38.62 25.80
C ASN A 153 36.49 -39.80 26.69
N ILE A 154 35.54 -40.56 27.23
CA ILE A 154 35.82 -41.77 28.03
C ILE A 154 36.57 -42.81 27.18
N GLN A 155 36.10 -43.09 25.97
CA GLN A 155 36.78 -44.01 25.04
C GLN A 155 38.20 -43.55 24.69
N ALA A 156 38.43 -42.25 24.56
CA ALA A 156 39.76 -41.70 24.29
C ALA A 156 40.73 -41.85 25.48
N ILE A 157 40.23 -41.77 26.72
CA ILE A 157 41.05 -41.86 27.94
C ILE A 157 41.30 -43.32 28.34
N TRP A 158 40.27 -44.16 28.32
CA TRP A 158 40.32 -45.53 28.85
C TRP A 158 40.38 -46.63 27.80
N GLY A 159 40.32 -46.29 26.50
CA GLY A 159 40.21 -47.27 25.42
C GLY A 159 38.78 -47.82 25.29
N PRO A 160 38.50 -48.66 24.27
CA PRO A 160 37.20 -49.32 24.14
C PRO A 160 36.97 -50.23 25.35
N LYS A 161 35.78 -50.16 25.95
CA LYS A 161 35.33 -51.21 26.88
C LYS A 161 35.01 -52.43 26.03
N ASP A 162 35.74 -53.51 26.25
CA ASP A 162 35.37 -54.81 25.71
C ASP A 162 34.01 -55.20 26.30
N GLU A 163 32.98 -55.25 25.46
CA GLU A 163 31.66 -55.75 25.83
C GLU A 163 31.77 -57.29 25.90
N GLU A 164 31.94 -57.85 27.09
CA GLU A 164 31.60 -59.26 27.33
C GLU A 164 30.08 -59.40 27.21
N VAL A 165 29.69 -60.39 26.39
CA VAL A 165 28.36 -60.70 25.85
C VAL A 165 27.27 -60.87 26.89
#